data_AF-A0A9D1Q2N3-F1
#
_entry.id   AF-A0A9D1Q2N3-F1
#
_cell.length_a   1.000
_cell.length_b   1.000
_cell.length_c   1.000
_cell.angle_alpha   90.00
_cell.angle_beta   90.00
_cell.angle_gamma   90.00
#
_symmetry.space_group_name_H-M   'P 1'
#
loop_
_entity.id
_entity.type
_entity.pdbx_description
1 polymer ?
#
loop_
_entity_poly.entity_id
_entity_poly.type
_entity_poly.pdbx_seq_one_letter_code
_entity_poly.pdbx_strand_id
1 'polypeptide(L)'
;MKEQAKLDKIITVQNVTKVFEDGVTVLDDINLSIKRGEFVTLLGPSGCGKTTLLRMIAGFTSPTKGEIYIENQPITSVPPYKRPVNTVFQKYALFPHLNVFNNVAYGLKLKTLEDPAAKKGTRKLTKKEIAEKVNRALNLVGLADYGHRDVNSLSGGQQQRVAIARAIVCEPKVLLLDEPLGALDLKMRKEMQLELKRMHKDLGITFIYVTHDQEEALTMSDMVVVMNDGIIQQVAPPKKIYDEPANAFVADFIGESNILSGIMEKDYRINFLGMSVECVDKGFDKNEQVDIVIRPEDIKIYPAATGKGQFEGEVVGSVFKGTYYEMGVMAGNYEFTVQSTKEFLPGQAVRLKIEPDSIHIMKKLRTINKFEGEITGEDTVWFCEADFACPSASRFEKKEKVAVFVPFDAVELTDDESDGTIGGNVAQTLYKGTYYQVQVYTDTDEDFYVDTADEWDIGDRVGIKVDAGKITLERIEEDGDEKAEE
;
A
#
# COMPACT_ATOMS: atom_id res chain seq x y z
N MET A 1 5.89 27.33 -17.53
CA MET A 1 5.09 26.14 -17.15
C MET A 1 5.85 25.17 -16.25
N LYS A 2 7.05 24.66 -16.61
CA LYS A 2 7.83 23.74 -15.74
C LYS A 2 8.15 24.30 -14.35
N GLU A 3 8.46 25.59 -14.26
CA GLU A 3 8.76 26.28 -12.99
C GLU A 3 7.52 26.44 -12.10
N GLN A 4 6.35 26.66 -12.71
CA GLN A 4 5.06 26.78 -12.02
C GLN A 4 4.56 25.43 -11.49
N ALA A 5 4.80 24.34 -12.22
CA ALA A 5 4.57 22.97 -11.75
C ALA A 5 5.52 22.56 -10.60
N LYS A 6 6.70 23.18 -10.51
CA LYS A 6 7.67 22.98 -9.42
C LYS A 6 7.28 23.71 -8.13
N LEU A 7 6.52 24.79 -8.24
CA LEU A 7 5.98 25.57 -7.11
C LEU A 7 4.71 24.97 -6.50
N ASP A 8 4.00 24.11 -7.24
CA ASP A 8 2.78 23.45 -6.79
C ASP A 8 3.08 22.27 -5.84
N LYS A 9 4.26 21.66 -5.96
CA LYS A 9 4.73 20.56 -5.10
C LYS A 9 5.26 21.11 -3.78
N ILE A 10 4.65 20.69 -2.67
CA ILE A 10 5.13 21.03 -1.33
C ILE A 10 6.16 20.02 -0.81
N ILE A 11 6.00 18.73 -1.11
CA ILE A 11 6.94 17.68 -0.73
C ILE A 11 7.40 16.96 -1.98
N THR A 12 8.70 16.68 -2.05
CA THR A 12 9.28 15.80 -3.06
C THR A 12 10.27 14.86 -2.39
N VAL A 13 10.07 13.57 -2.60
CA VAL A 13 10.94 12.48 -2.15
C VAL A 13 11.59 11.91 -3.42
N GLN A 14 12.92 11.88 -3.47
CA GLN A 14 13.68 11.45 -4.65
C GLN A 14 14.63 10.34 -4.28
N ASN A 15 14.43 9.17 -4.91
CA ASN A 15 15.28 8.00 -4.79
C ASN A 15 15.62 7.62 -3.33
N VAL A 16 14.62 7.72 -2.44
CA VAL A 16 14.84 7.48 -1.02
C VAL A 16 14.85 5.98 -0.73
N THR A 17 16.02 5.50 -0.30
CA THR A 17 16.21 4.15 0.21
C THR A 17 16.53 4.21 1.69
N LYS A 18 15.94 3.30 2.48
CA LYS A 18 16.27 3.14 3.90
C LYS A 18 16.64 1.69 4.21
N VAL A 19 17.89 1.51 4.58
CA VAL A 19 18.46 0.27 5.12
C VAL A 19 18.80 0.49 6.60
N PHE A 20 18.46 -0.48 7.45
CA PHE A 20 18.82 -0.49 8.86
C PHE A 20 20.19 -1.16 9.10
N GLU A 21 20.70 -1.08 10.32
CA GLU A 21 22.05 -1.57 10.66
C GLU A 21 22.20 -3.09 10.53
N ASP A 22 21.07 -3.81 10.61
CA ASP A 22 20.95 -5.24 10.37
C ASP A 22 20.95 -5.63 8.88
N GLY A 23 21.00 -4.66 7.97
CA GLY A 23 21.00 -4.88 6.52
C GLY A 23 19.61 -4.91 5.90
N VAL A 24 18.53 -4.85 6.70
CA VAL A 24 17.16 -4.93 6.18
C VAL A 24 16.77 -3.65 5.47
N THR A 25 16.37 -3.77 4.20
CA THR A 25 15.85 -2.66 3.39
C THR A 25 14.36 -2.49 3.68
N VAL A 26 13.98 -1.36 4.27
CA VAL A 26 12.58 -1.06 4.66
C VAL A 26 11.89 -0.14 3.66
N LEU A 27 12.65 0.65 2.91
CA LEU A 27 12.16 1.42 1.78
C LEU A 27 13.17 1.31 0.65
N ASP A 28 12.68 1.06 -0.56
CA ASP A 28 13.51 0.96 -1.75
C ASP A 28 13.06 1.92 -2.86
N ASP A 29 14.02 2.67 -3.39
CA ASP A 29 13.88 3.72 -4.41
C ASP A 29 12.57 4.54 -4.38
N ILE A 30 12.20 5.07 -3.21
CA ILE A 30 10.94 5.80 -3.07
C ILE A 30 10.99 7.14 -3.79
N ASN A 31 10.07 7.31 -4.75
CA ASN A 31 9.86 8.53 -5.51
C ASN A 31 8.41 9.01 -5.32
N LEU A 32 8.22 10.17 -4.68
CA LEU A 32 6.90 10.70 -4.36
C LEU A 32 6.87 12.23 -4.50
N SER A 33 5.77 12.75 -5.03
CA SER A 33 5.51 14.18 -5.16
C SER A 33 4.12 14.50 -4.63
N ILE A 34 4.03 15.43 -3.67
CA ILE A 34 2.77 15.84 -3.05
C ILE A 34 2.53 17.32 -3.33
N LYS A 35 1.32 17.69 -3.76
CA LYS A 35 0.99 19.09 -4.00
C LYS A 35 0.56 19.79 -2.72
N ARG A 36 0.65 21.11 -2.74
CA ARG A 36 0.24 21.95 -1.61
C ARG A 36 -1.27 21.84 -1.37
N GLY A 37 -1.64 21.55 -0.13
CA GLY A 37 -3.04 21.49 0.30
C GLY A 37 -3.76 20.20 -0.09
N GLU A 38 -3.03 19.18 -0.56
CA GLU A 38 -3.58 17.83 -0.73
C GLU A 38 -3.64 17.11 0.62
N PHE A 39 -4.71 16.33 0.82
CA PHE A 39 -4.79 15.29 1.83
C PHE A 39 -4.28 13.99 1.22
N VAL A 40 -3.05 13.60 1.57
CA VAL A 40 -2.42 12.37 1.08
C VAL A 40 -2.42 11.30 2.16
N THR A 41 -2.87 10.10 1.82
CA THR A 41 -2.77 8.94 2.72
C THR A 41 -1.73 7.94 2.22
N LEU A 42 -0.79 7.56 3.08
CA LEU A 42 0.07 6.40 2.91
C LEU A 42 -0.68 5.19 3.45
N LEU A 43 -0.92 4.21 2.58
CA LEU A 43 -1.73 3.03 2.83
C LEU A 43 -0.96 1.77 2.45
N GLY A 44 -1.14 0.67 3.18
CA GLY A 44 -0.48 -0.61 2.91
C GLY A 44 -0.43 -1.51 4.14
N PRO A 45 0.05 -2.75 4.01
CA PRO A 45 0.17 -3.72 5.10
C PRO A 45 1.08 -3.27 6.22
N SER A 46 0.99 -3.92 7.38
CA SER A 46 1.98 -3.72 8.46
C SER A 46 3.39 -4.03 7.96
N GLY A 47 4.38 -3.21 8.35
CA GLY A 47 5.77 -3.43 7.96
C GLY A 47 6.20 -2.82 6.61
N CYS A 48 5.28 -2.40 5.72
CA CYS A 48 5.65 -1.90 4.38
C CYS A 48 6.34 -0.51 4.33
N GLY A 49 6.78 0.04 5.47
CA GLY A 49 7.60 1.25 5.52
C GLY A 49 6.87 2.60 5.62
N LYS A 50 5.52 2.64 5.70
CA LYS A 50 4.72 3.89 5.80
C LYS A 50 5.18 4.83 6.92
N THR A 51 5.25 4.32 8.15
CA THR A 51 5.67 5.10 9.33
C THR A 51 7.14 5.51 9.22
N THR A 52 7.98 4.67 8.60
CA THR A 52 9.39 4.99 8.34
C THR A 52 9.50 6.17 7.38
N LEU A 53 8.74 6.17 6.28
CA LEU A 53 8.67 7.30 5.33
C LEU A 53 8.16 8.57 6.02
N LEU A 54 7.08 8.48 6.81
CA LEU A 54 6.54 9.61 7.57
C LEU A 54 7.58 10.19 8.55
N ARG A 55 8.30 9.33 9.27
CA ARG A 55 9.38 9.74 10.20
C ARG A 55 10.56 10.37 9.47
N MET A 56 10.87 9.93 8.26
CA MET A 56 11.89 10.57 7.42
C MET A 56 11.48 11.95 6.94
N ILE A 57 10.20 12.17 6.61
CA ILE A 57 9.67 13.51 6.31
C ILE A 57 9.70 14.40 7.57
N ALA A 58 9.37 13.85 8.73
CA ALA A 58 9.43 14.56 10.02
C ALA A 58 10.86 14.82 10.53
N GLY A 59 11.84 14.05 10.08
CA GLY A 59 13.25 14.15 10.45
C GLY A 59 13.68 13.33 11.66
N PHE A 60 12.82 12.44 12.13
CA PHE A 60 13.14 11.52 13.23
C PHE A 60 14.01 10.35 12.76
N THR A 61 14.05 10.10 11.46
CA THR A 61 14.89 9.08 10.83
C THR A 61 15.55 9.70 9.59
N SER A 62 16.80 9.35 9.32
CA SER A 62 17.49 9.77 8.10
C SER A 62 17.46 8.66 7.05
N PRO A 63 17.26 8.99 5.76
CA PRO A 63 17.40 8.02 4.68
C PRO A 63 18.85 7.55 4.56
N THR A 64 19.05 6.35 4.02
CA THR A 64 20.38 5.81 3.71
C THR A 64 20.89 6.38 2.39
N LYS A 65 19.99 6.53 1.41
CA LYS A 65 20.23 7.19 0.10
C LYS A 65 19.04 8.07 -0.27
N GLY A 66 19.25 9.01 -1.19
CA GLY A 66 18.22 9.88 -1.70
C GLY A 66 17.98 11.14 -0.87
N GLU A 67 17.05 11.97 -1.33
CA GLU A 67 16.82 13.30 -0.79
C GLU A 67 15.33 13.61 -0.60
N ILE A 68 15.04 14.38 0.44
CA ILE A 68 13.69 14.88 0.73
C ILE A 68 13.72 16.39 0.68
N TYR A 69 12.74 16.95 -0.02
CA TYR A 69 12.55 18.38 -0.21
C TYR A 69 11.20 18.81 0.36
N ILE A 70 11.20 19.95 1.06
CA ILE A 70 9.98 20.68 1.40
C ILE A 70 10.07 22.08 0.80
N GLU A 71 9.08 22.46 0.00
CA GLU A 71 9.06 23.71 -0.77
C GLU A 71 10.35 23.94 -1.57
N ASN A 72 10.82 22.88 -2.24
CA ASN A 72 12.08 22.85 -2.98
C ASN A 72 13.35 23.12 -2.15
N GLN A 73 13.27 23.11 -0.81
CA GLN A 73 14.43 23.17 0.06
C GLN A 73 14.80 21.77 0.53
N PRO A 74 16.08 21.34 0.41
CA PRO A 74 16.52 20.06 0.93
C PRO A 74 16.39 20.05 2.45
N ILE A 75 15.67 19.07 2.99
CA ILE A 75 15.42 18.92 4.43
C ILE A 75 16.06 17.68 5.02
N THR A 76 16.69 16.82 4.22
CA THR A 76 17.26 15.54 4.66
C THR A 76 18.10 15.65 5.92
N SER A 77 19.02 16.62 5.97
CA SER A 77 19.91 16.86 7.12
C SER A 77 19.36 17.86 8.16
N VAL A 78 18.16 18.41 7.94
CA VAL A 78 17.53 19.38 8.83
C VAL A 78 16.90 18.62 10.01
N PRO A 79 17.19 18.98 11.27
CA PRO A 79 16.59 18.30 12.42
C PRO A 79 15.09 18.61 12.57
N PRO A 80 14.29 17.74 13.22
CA PRO A 80 12.83 17.86 13.30
C PRO A 80 12.33 19.24 13.74
N TYR A 81 12.93 19.82 14.79
CA TYR A 81 12.51 21.08 15.38
C TYR A 81 12.74 22.32 14.49
N LYS A 82 13.46 22.17 13.38
CA LYS A 82 13.65 23.23 12.36
C LYS A 82 12.83 23.00 11.09
N ARG A 83 12.16 21.85 10.96
CA ARG A 83 11.35 21.56 9.77
C ARG A 83 10.01 22.29 9.86
N PRO A 84 9.44 22.72 8.71
CA PRO A 84 8.15 23.42 8.67
C PRO A 84 6.95 22.46 8.80
N VAL A 85 7.09 21.39 9.60
CA VAL A 85 6.12 20.31 9.75
C VAL A 85 5.83 20.05 11.22
N ASN A 86 4.62 19.58 11.52
CA ASN A 86 4.26 19.11 12.85
C ASN A 86 3.65 17.71 12.76
N THR A 87 3.96 16.86 13.73
CA THR A 87 3.50 15.46 13.76
C THR A 87 2.53 15.22 14.91
N VAL A 88 1.45 14.49 14.62
CA VAL A 88 0.56 13.87 15.60
C VAL A 88 0.85 12.38 15.60
N PHE A 89 1.28 11.84 16.75
CA PHE A 89 1.62 10.44 16.91
C PHE A 89 0.41 9.60 17.38
N GLN A 90 0.45 8.30 17.09
CA GLN A 90 -0.56 7.30 17.44
C GLN A 90 -0.95 7.34 18.93
N LYS A 91 0.04 7.35 19.83
CA LYS A 91 -0.18 7.76 21.23
C LYS A 91 -0.10 9.28 21.26
N TYR A 92 -1.23 9.96 21.43
CA TYR A 92 -1.38 11.42 21.37
C TYR A 92 -0.31 12.25 22.12
N ALA A 93 0.45 11.60 23.02
CA ALA A 93 1.63 12.12 23.69
C ALA A 93 1.37 13.48 24.34
N LEU A 94 0.16 13.64 24.90
CA LEU A 94 -0.21 14.81 25.68
C LEU A 94 0.60 14.81 26.97
N PHE A 95 0.98 15.99 27.44
CA PHE A 95 1.68 16.15 28.70
C PHE A 95 0.66 16.02 29.84
N PRO A 96 0.69 14.94 30.64
CA PRO A 96 -0.37 14.64 31.60
C PRO A 96 -0.40 15.63 32.78
N HIS A 97 0.70 16.32 33.02
CA HIS A 97 0.84 17.33 34.08
C HIS A 97 0.41 18.74 33.63
N LEU A 98 -0.02 18.90 32.37
CA LEU A 98 -0.48 20.18 31.82
C LEU A 98 -1.97 20.09 31.49
N ASN A 99 -2.70 21.18 31.70
CA ASN A 99 -4.07 21.31 31.19
C ASN A 99 -4.09 21.46 29.66
N VAL A 100 -5.29 21.44 29.06
CA VAL A 100 -5.49 21.56 27.61
C VAL A 100 -4.81 22.80 27.03
N PHE A 101 -5.02 23.98 27.64
CA PHE A 101 -4.43 25.23 27.18
C PHE A 101 -2.90 25.16 27.15
N ASN A 102 -2.29 24.66 28.22
CA ASN A 102 -0.82 24.57 28.32
C ASN A 102 -0.23 23.52 27.39
N ASN A 103 -0.96 22.42 27.13
CA ASN A 103 -0.58 21.43 26.12
C ASN A 103 -0.49 22.08 24.73
N VAL A 104 -1.53 22.80 24.31
CA VAL A 104 -1.56 23.48 23.01
C VAL A 104 -0.54 24.62 22.96
N ALA A 105 -0.41 25.42 24.03
CA ALA A 105 0.50 26.56 24.07
C ALA A 105 1.99 26.17 24.08
N TYR A 106 2.34 24.91 24.33
CA TYR A 106 3.72 24.49 24.58
C TYR A 106 4.69 24.88 23.45
N GLY A 107 4.35 24.57 22.19
CA GLY A 107 5.18 24.91 21.03
C GLY A 107 5.35 26.43 20.84
N LEU A 108 4.29 27.20 21.09
CA LEU A 108 4.34 28.67 20.98
C LEU A 108 5.25 29.32 22.03
N LYS A 109 5.38 28.74 23.23
CA LYS A 109 6.27 29.26 24.29
C LYS A 109 7.76 29.17 23.91
N LEU A 110 8.08 28.24 23.01
CA LEU A 110 9.44 28.03 22.49
C LEU A 110 9.70 28.81 21.19
N LYS A 111 8.65 29.13 20.43
CA LYS A 111 8.74 29.84 19.16
C LYS A 111 9.24 31.27 19.35
N THR A 112 10.21 31.66 18.52
CA THR A 112 10.74 33.02 18.41
C THR A 112 10.38 33.62 17.06
N LEU A 113 10.06 34.91 17.04
CA LEU A 113 9.79 35.70 15.84
C LEU A 113 11.00 36.57 15.55
N GLU A 114 11.28 36.83 14.28
CA GLU A 114 12.24 37.87 13.89
C GLU A 114 11.73 39.24 14.32
N ASP A 115 12.61 40.02 14.94
CA ASP A 115 12.32 41.37 15.41
C ASP A 115 13.57 42.23 15.23
N PRO A 116 13.61 43.09 14.20
CA PRO A 116 14.73 43.99 13.94
C PRO A 116 15.02 44.96 15.11
N ALA A 117 14.03 45.21 15.97
CA ALA A 117 14.19 46.07 17.15
C ALA A 117 14.74 45.31 18.37
N ALA A 118 14.78 43.97 18.35
CA ALA A 118 15.30 43.17 19.45
C ALA A 118 16.83 43.04 19.37
N LYS A 119 17.51 43.11 20.53
CA LYS A 119 18.99 43.00 20.62
C LYS A 119 19.59 41.74 19.98
N LYS A 120 18.81 40.66 19.85
CA LYS A 120 19.24 39.37 19.24
C LYS A 120 18.60 39.13 17.87
N GLY A 121 17.96 40.14 17.27
CA GLY A 121 17.21 40.03 16.01
C GLY A 121 15.93 39.18 16.11
N THR A 122 15.60 38.67 17.30
CA THR A 122 14.44 37.79 17.54
C THR A 122 13.79 38.09 18.90
N ARG A 123 12.47 37.89 19.01
CA ARG A 123 11.67 38.02 20.24
C ARG A 123 10.79 36.78 20.47
N LYS A 124 10.38 36.55 21.72
CA LYS A 124 9.33 35.56 22.04
C LYS A 124 7.93 36.13 21.78
N LEU A 125 6.96 35.24 21.59
CA LEU A 125 5.54 35.60 21.59
C LEU A 125 5.12 36.11 22.98
N THR A 126 4.29 37.15 22.99
CA THR A 126 3.66 37.68 24.20
C THR A 126 2.57 36.72 24.71
N LYS A 127 2.21 36.81 25.99
CA LYS A 127 1.11 36.00 26.56
C LYS A 127 -0.21 36.20 25.81
N LYS A 128 -0.47 37.41 25.32
CA LYS A 128 -1.68 37.74 24.55
C LYS A 128 -1.69 37.05 23.19
N GLU A 129 -0.61 37.14 22.43
CA GLU A 129 -0.45 36.44 21.14
C GLU A 129 -0.60 34.91 21.29
N ILE A 130 -0.03 34.35 22.37
CA ILE A 130 -0.18 32.91 22.67
C ILE A 130 -1.64 32.57 22.94
N ALA A 131 -2.32 33.33 23.81
CA ALA A 131 -3.71 33.07 24.15
C ALA A 131 -4.64 33.16 22.93
N GLU A 132 -4.45 34.15 22.06
CA GLU A 132 -5.22 34.31 20.83
C GLU A 132 -5.03 33.11 19.88
N LYS A 133 -3.78 32.69 19.64
CA LYS A 133 -3.50 31.52 18.79
C LYS A 133 -4.03 30.22 19.38
N VAL A 134 -3.89 30.01 20.69
CA VAL A 134 -4.41 28.81 21.37
C VAL A 134 -5.94 28.76 21.31
N ASN A 135 -6.63 29.87 21.58
CA ASN A 135 -8.08 29.93 21.51
C ASN A 135 -8.58 29.68 20.09
N ARG A 136 -7.89 30.22 19.07
CA ARG A 136 -8.20 29.94 17.67
C ARG A 136 -8.03 28.44 17.33
N ALA A 137 -6.91 27.83 17.75
CA ALA A 137 -6.65 26.41 17.51
C ALA A 137 -7.69 25.52 18.23
N LEU A 138 -8.05 25.84 19.48
CA LEU A 138 -9.09 25.14 20.23
C LEU A 138 -10.46 25.29 19.56
N ASN A 139 -10.78 26.46 19.02
CA ASN A 139 -12.04 26.66 18.29
C ASN A 139 -12.11 25.82 17.00
N LEU A 140 -11.00 25.74 16.24
CA LEU A 140 -10.93 24.92 15.02
C LEU A 140 -11.18 23.44 15.28
N VAL A 141 -10.77 22.93 16.44
CA VAL A 141 -11.00 21.53 16.83
C VAL A 141 -12.28 21.34 17.67
N GLY A 142 -13.12 22.37 17.81
CA GLY A 142 -14.39 22.28 18.56
C GLY A 142 -14.23 22.18 20.10
N LEU A 143 -13.12 22.66 20.66
CA LEU A 143 -12.76 22.58 22.08
C LEU A 143 -12.58 23.96 22.75
N ALA A 144 -13.28 25.00 22.27
CA ALA A 144 -13.12 26.38 22.74
C ALA A 144 -13.16 26.53 24.28
N ASP A 145 -14.08 25.83 24.96
CA ASP A 145 -14.27 25.93 26.41
C ASP A 145 -13.44 24.92 27.23
N TYR A 146 -12.57 24.15 26.61
CA TYR A 146 -11.88 23.04 27.28
C TYR A 146 -10.51 23.42 27.85
N GLY A 147 -10.02 24.64 27.61
CA GLY A 147 -8.65 25.04 27.91
C GLY A 147 -8.19 24.80 29.37
N HIS A 148 -9.10 24.88 30.33
CA HIS A 148 -8.81 24.71 31.76
C HIS A 148 -8.87 23.24 32.24
N ARG A 149 -9.43 22.32 31.44
CA ARG A 149 -9.59 20.91 31.83
C ARG A 149 -8.25 20.17 31.87
N ASP A 150 -8.20 19.15 32.73
CA ASP A 150 -7.13 18.16 32.75
C ASP A 150 -7.26 17.23 31.54
N VAL A 151 -6.15 16.95 30.85
CA VAL A 151 -6.13 16.05 29.68
C VAL A 151 -6.55 14.61 30.02
N ASN A 152 -6.31 14.16 31.25
CA ASN A 152 -6.70 12.82 31.71
C ASN A 152 -8.21 12.71 31.96
N SER A 153 -8.93 13.83 32.03
CA SER A 153 -10.40 13.85 32.18
C SER A 153 -11.16 13.81 30.85
N LEU A 154 -10.44 13.83 29.72
CA LEU A 154 -11.00 13.89 28.37
C LEU A 154 -11.24 12.49 27.79
N SER A 155 -12.22 12.37 26.90
CA SER A 155 -12.38 11.16 26.08
C SER A 155 -11.24 11.00 25.06
N GLY A 156 -11.05 9.80 24.51
CA GLY A 156 -10.01 9.54 23.51
C GLY A 156 -10.08 10.49 22.30
N GLY A 157 -11.29 10.70 21.75
CA GLY A 157 -11.48 11.65 20.65
C GLY A 157 -11.22 13.11 21.04
N GLN A 158 -11.50 13.50 22.29
CA GLN A 158 -11.16 14.84 22.79
C GLN A 158 -9.64 15.00 22.96
N GLN A 159 -8.94 14.00 23.50
CA GLN A 159 -7.47 14.02 23.59
C GLN A 159 -6.83 14.13 22.21
N GLN A 160 -7.35 13.42 21.22
CA GLN A 160 -6.89 13.53 19.84
C GLN A 160 -7.08 14.96 19.30
N ARG A 161 -8.25 15.57 19.49
CA ARG A 161 -8.50 16.98 19.11
C ARG A 161 -7.52 17.94 19.77
N VAL A 162 -7.16 17.72 21.04
CA VAL A 162 -6.11 18.50 21.73
C VAL A 162 -4.73 18.30 21.08
N ALA A 163 -4.39 17.07 20.68
CA ALA A 163 -3.12 16.79 20.01
C ALA A 163 -3.05 17.45 18.62
N ILE A 164 -4.14 17.42 17.85
CA ILE A 164 -4.27 18.14 16.58
C ILE A 164 -4.16 19.65 16.81
N ALA A 165 -4.87 20.21 17.79
CA ALA A 165 -4.77 21.62 18.15
C ALA A 165 -3.32 22.03 18.46
N ARG A 166 -2.60 21.21 19.23
CA ARG A 166 -1.17 21.41 19.54
C ARG A 166 -0.28 21.38 18.30
N ALA A 167 -0.62 20.57 17.29
CA ALA A 167 0.14 20.50 16.06
C ALA A 167 -0.14 21.70 15.14
N ILE A 168 -1.40 22.12 15.00
CA ILE A 168 -1.80 23.21 14.09
C ILE A 168 -1.50 24.61 14.64
N VAL A 169 -1.42 24.79 15.97
CA VAL A 169 -1.23 26.11 16.60
C VAL A 169 0.08 26.79 16.18
N CYS A 170 1.09 26.00 15.81
CA CYS A 170 2.37 26.51 15.31
C CYS A 170 2.30 26.98 13.85
N GLU A 171 1.15 26.83 13.18
CA GLU A 171 0.89 27.13 11.77
C GLU A 171 1.88 26.40 10.85
N PRO A 172 1.91 25.05 10.89
CA PRO A 172 2.79 24.26 10.03
C PRO A 172 2.35 24.34 8.57
N LYS A 173 3.29 24.08 7.65
CA LYS A 173 2.96 23.97 6.21
C LYS A 173 2.44 22.59 5.86
N VAL A 174 2.90 21.57 6.58
CA VAL A 174 2.50 20.17 6.45
C VAL A 174 2.18 19.61 7.83
N LEU A 175 1.02 18.97 7.94
CA LEU A 175 0.63 18.20 9.12
C LEU A 175 0.83 16.70 8.84
N LEU A 176 1.59 16.03 9.70
CA LEU A 176 1.88 14.60 9.61
C LEU A 176 1.06 13.86 10.67
N LEU A 177 0.32 12.84 10.28
CA LEU A 177 -0.62 12.11 11.12
C LEU A 177 -0.28 10.61 11.06
N ASP A 178 0.24 10.04 12.15
CA ASP A 178 0.67 8.64 12.24
C ASP A 178 -0.40 7.81 12.97
N GLU A 179 -1.22 7.08 12.22
CA GLU A 179 -2.37 6.28 12.72
C GLU A 179 -3.21 6.99 13.79
N PRO A 180 -3.66 8.23 13.56
CA PRO A 180 -4.23 9.04 14.62
C PRO A 180 -5.60 8.52 15.09
N LEU A 181 -6.23 7.59 14.38
CA LEU A 181 -7.56 7.03 14.66
C LEU A 181 -7.55 5.59 15.18
N GLY A 182 -6.39 4.92 15.20
CA GLY A 182 -6.30 3.48 15.51
C GLY A 182 -6.78 3.11 16.92
N ALA A 183 -6.73 4.04 17.87
CA ALA A 183 -7.15 3.81 19.27
C ALA A 183 -8.64 4.13 19.55
N LEU A 184 -9.42 4.54 18.54
CA LEU A 184 -10.82 4.94 18.73
C LEU A 184 -11.79 3.82 18.35
N ASP A 185 -12.96 3.79 19.01
CA ASP A 185 -14.08 2.94 18.60
C ASP A 185 -14.68 3.39 17.25
N LEU A 186 -15.45 2.51 16.61
CA LEU A 186 -16.00 2.73 15.27
C LEU A 186 -16.81 4.03 15.13
N LYS A 187 -17.63 4.37 16.15
CA LYS A 187 -18.47 5.57 16.07
C LYS A 187 -17.63 6.84 16.20
N MET A 188 -16.73 6.89 17.19
CA MET A 188 -15.82 8.02 17.35
C MET A 188 -14.88 8.16 16.16
N ARG A 189 -14.44 7.04 15.56
CA ARG A 189 -13.61 7.03 14.36
C ARG A 189 -14.30 7.73 13.19
N LYS A 190 -15.54 7.34 12.86
CA LYS A 190 -16.31 7.97 11.77
C LYS A 190 -16.56 9.46 12.02
N GLU A 191 -16.90 9.84 13.24
CA GLU A 191 -17.05 11.26 13.61
C GLU A 191 -15.75 12.04 13.42
N MET A 192 -14.61 11.47 13.85
CA MET A 192 -13.31 12.11 13.73
C MET A 192 -12.78 12.19 12.29
N GLN A 193 -13.10 11.22 11.43
CA GLN A 193 -12.77 11.29 9.99
C GLN A 193 -13.42 12.52 9.34
N LEU A 194 -14.72 12.75 9.61
CA LEU A 194 -15.45 13.91 9.10
C LEU A 194 -14.85 15.23 9.62
N GLU A 195 -14.48 15.27 10.90
CA GLU A 195 -13.85 16.44 11.52
C GLU A 195 -12.46 16.71 10.92
N LEU A 196 -11.64 15.68 10.69
CA LEU A 196 -10.34 15.82 10.03
C LEU A 196 -10.48 16.38 8.61
N LYS A 197 -11.44 15.87 7.84
CA LYS A 197 -11.72 16.36 6.48
C LYS A 197 -12.19 17.81 6.49
N ARG A 198 -13.05 18.18 7.45
CA ARG A 198 -13.49 19.57 7.64
C ARG A 198 -12.32 20.48 8.03
N MET A 199 -11.51 20.07 9.00
CA MET A 199 -10.33 20.84 9.44
C MET A 199 -9.32 21.03 8.30
N HIS A 200 -9.07 20.00 7.49
CA HIS A 200 -8.23 20.10 6.30
C HIS A 200 -8.73 21.19 5.35
N LYS A 201 -10.04 21.18 5.04
CA LYS A 201 -10.68 22.19 4.19
C LYS A 201 -10.60 23.61 4.77
N ASP A 202 -10.80 23.76 6.09
CA ASP A 202 -10.78 25.05 6.76
C ASP A 202 -9.35 25.63 6.89
N LEU A 203 -8.33 24.77 7.03
CA LEU A 203 -6.93 25.16 7.16
C LEU A 203 -6.23 25.39 5.82
N GLY A 204 -6.53 24.58 4.80
CA GLY A 204 -5.87 24.62 3.49
C GLY A 204 -4.37 24.29 3.50
N ILE A 205 -3.90 23.62 4.56
CA ILE A 205 -2.51 23.12 4.65
C ILE A 205 -2.45 21.67 4.17
N THR A 206 -1.26 21.16 3.89
CA THR A 206 -1.09 19.79 3.36
C THR A 206 -1.15 18.77 4.50
N PHE A 207 -1.89 17.69 4.32
CA PHE A 207 -1.96 16.59 5.30
C PHE A 207 -1.27 15.34 4.72
N ILE A 208 -0.41 14.70 5.51
CA ILE A 208 0.07 13.34 5.24
C ILE A 208 -0.43 12.45 6.36
N TYR A 209 -1.21 11.45 5.99
CA TYR A 209 -1.89 10.55 6.90
C TYR A 209 -1.38 9.13 6.68
N VAL A 210 -1.08 8.40 7.75
CA VAL A 210 -0.69 7.00 7.69
C VAL A 210 -1.78 6.17 8.34
N THR A 211 -2.25 5.14 7.63
CA THR A 211 -3.18 4.15 8.17
C THR A 211 -3.00 2.80 7.48
N HIS A 212 -3.55 1.77 8.10
CA HIS A 212 -3.76 0.46 7.51
C HIS A 212 -5.24 0.23 7.15
N ASP A 213 -6.13 1.17 7.49
CA ASP A 213 -7.57 1.09 7.21
C ASP A 213 -7.89 1.68 5.83
N GLN A 214 -8.51 0.87 4.98
CA GLN A 214 -8.85 1.24 3.60
C GLN A 214 -10.02 2.22 3.53
N GLU A 215 -11.04 2.09 4.39
CA GLU A 215 -12.21 3.00 4.43
C GLU A 215 -11.73 4.42 4.77
N GLU A 216 -10.77 4.54 5.70
CA GLU A 216 -10.13 5.81 6.03
C GLU A 216 -9.44 6.47 4.83
N ALA A 217 -8.61 5.72 4.11
CA ALA A 217 -7.88 6.21 2.96
C ALA A 217 -8.82 6.62 1.81
N LEU A 218 -9.85 5.82 1.55
CA LEU A 218 -10.76 6.07 0.42
C LEU A 218 -11.71 7.25 0.67
N THR A 219 -12.06 7.52 1.92
CA THR A 219 -13.06 8.56 2.27
C THR A 219 -12.47 9.94 2.51
N MET A 220 -11.25 10.02 3.06
CA MET A 220 -10.66 11.30 3.49
C MET A 220 -9.73 11.94 2.45
N SER A 221 -9.08 11.13 1.62
CA SER A 221 -7.91 11.56 0.85
C SER A 221 -8.25 12.16 -0.51
N ASP A 222 -7.43 13.11 -0.93
CA ASP A 222 -7.38 13.54 -2.33
C ASP A 222 -6.53 12.58 -3.17
N MET A 223 -5.46 12.05 -2.57
CA MET A 223 -4.54 11.08 -3.16
C MET A 223 -4.17 9.99 -2.16
N VAL A 224 -4.09 8.75 -2.62
CA VAL A 224 -3.66 7.60 -1.82
C VAL A 224 -2.37 7.05 -2.44
N VAL A 225 -1.41 6.72 -1.59
CA VAL A 225 -0.13 6.09 -1.92
C VAL A 225 -0.17 4.69 -1.34
N VAL A 226 -0.38 3.69 -2.18
CA VAL A 226 -0.39 2.28 -1.78
C VAL A 226 1.05 1.78 -1.80
N MET A 227 1.50 1.22 -0.67
CA MET A 227 2.86 0.72 -0.47
C MET A 227 2.83 -0.77 -0.12
N ASN A 228 3.74 -1.53 -0.72
CA ASN A 228 4.02 -2.91 -0.36
C ASN A 228 5.54 -3.13 -0.34
N ASP A 229 6.04 -3.84 0.67
CA ASP A 229 7.46 -4.22 0.82
C ASP A 229 8.44 -3.08 0.54
N GLY A 230 8.13 -1.90 1.10
CA GLY A 230 8.99 -0.73 0.98
C GLY A 230 8.98 -0.06 -0.39
N ILE A 231 8.09 -0.47 -1.31
CA ILE A 231 7.92 0.07 -2.66
C ILE A 231 6.52 0.68 -2.82
N ILE A 232 6.42 1.76 -3.58
CA ILE A 232 5.12 2.34 -3.97
C ILE A 232 4.53 1.53 -5.11
N GLN A 233 3.35 0.95 -4.88
CA GLN A 233 2.61 0.15 -5.87
C GLN A 233 1.74 1.03 -6.77
N GLN A 234 1.08 2.04 -6.20
CA GLN A 234 0.23 2.97 -6.94
C GLN A 234 0.05 4.29 -6.19
N VAL A 235 0.02 5.39 -6.94
CA VAL A 235 -0.33 6.72 -6.43
C VAL A 235 -1.45 7.30 -7.28
N ALA A 236 -2.67 7.36 -6.73
CA ALA A 236 -3.82 7.85 -7.47
C ALA A 236 -4.92 8.38 -6.51
N PRO A 237 -5.92 9.12 -7.04
CA PRO A 237 -7.12 9.44 -6.26
C PRO A 237 -7.85 8.16 -5.80
N PRO A 238 -8.54 8.17 -4.64
CA PRO A 238 -9.25 7.01 -4.09
C PRO A 238 -10.06 6.20 -5.10
N LYS A 239 -10.91 6.89 -5.88
CA LYS A 239 -11.77 6.26 -6.87
C LYS A 239 -10.98 5.51 -7.93
N LYS A 240 -9.85 6.07 -8.39
CA LYS A 240 -9.00 5.43 -9.39
C LYS A 240 -8.24 4.23 -8.81
N ILE A 241 -7.88 4.24 -7.52
CA ILE A 241 -7.29 3.05 -6.88
C ILE A 241 -8.32 1.92 -6.80
N TYR A 242 -9.57 2.24 -6.47
CA TYR A 242 -10.63 1.26 -6.38
C TYR A 242 -11.05 0.70 -7.75
N ASP A 243 -11.34 1.59 -8.70
CA ASP A 243 -11.86 1.24 -10.02
C ASP A 243 -10.75 0.73 -10.97
N GLU A 244 -9.52 1.26 -10.87
CA GLU A 244 -8.41 0.96 -11.80
C GLU A 244 -7.13 0.62 -11.03
N PRO A 245 -7.09 -0.52 -10.29
CA PRO A 245 -5.89 -0.95 -9.59
C PRO A 245 -4.74 -1.23 -10.57
N ALA A 246 -3.53 -0.82 -10.22
CA ALA A 246 -2.36 -0.94 -11.10
C ALA A 246 -1.84 -2.39 -11.22
N ASN A 247 -2.09 -3.21 -10.20
CA ASN A 247 -1.65 -4.61 -10.14
C ASN A 247 -2.52 -5.42 -9.16
N ALA A 248 -2.35 -6.74 -9.19
CA ALA A 248 -3.15 -7.68 -8.41
C ALA A 248 -3.05 -7.45 -6.90
N PHE A 249 -1.88 -7.05 -6.39
CA PHE A 249 -1.72 -6.67 -5.00
C PHE A 249 -2.63 -5.50 -4.64
N VAL A 250 -2.67 -4.42 -5.44
CA VAL A 250 -3.55 -3.27 -5.13
C VAL A 250 -5.02 -3.65 -5.23
N ALA A 251 -5.39 -4.52 -6.18
CA ALA A 251 -6.76 -4.98 -6.36
C ALA A 251 -7.26 -5.82 -5.17
N ASP A 252 -6.39 -6.69 -4.63
CA ASP A 252 -6.65 -7.55 -3.47
C ASP A 252 -6.62 -6.75 -2.15
N PHE A 253 -5.65 -5.84 -2.05
CA PHE A 253 -5.46 -5.04 -0.85
C PHE A 253 -6.51 -3.93 -0.70
N ILE A 254 -7.19 -3.51 -1.76
CA ILE A 254 -8.18 -2.41 -1.73
C ILE A 254 -9.56 -2.95 -2.06
N GLY A 255 -10.40 -3.12 -1.04
CA GLY A 255 -11.72 -3.71 -1.14
C GLY A 255 -11.70 -5.21 -1.40
N GLU A 256 -12.89 -5.81 -1.49
CA GLU A 256 -13.00 -7.19 -1.93
C GLU A 256 -12.95 -7.25 -3.47
N SER A 257 -12.32 -8.28 -4.01
CA SER A 257 -12.14 -8.49 -5.45
C SER A 257 -12.23 -9.97 -5.79
N ASN A 258 -12.82 -10.27 -6.95
CA ASN A 258 -12.57 -11.53 -7.64
C ASN A 258 -11.39 -11.30 -8.58
N ILE A 259 -10.26 -11.95 -8.31
CA ILE A 259 -9.06 -11.88 -9.15
C ILE A 259 -8.91 -13.21 -9.88
N LEU A 260 -8.82 -13.15 -11.21
CA LEU A 260 -8.86 -14.32 -12.07
C LEU A 260 -7.71 -14.27 -13.07
N SER A 261 -7.10 -15.41 -13.36
CA SER A 261 -6.18 -15.53 -14.51
C SER A 261 -6.98 -15.59 -15.82
N GLY A 262 -6.54 -14.84 -16.83
CA GLY A 262 -7.12 -14.86 -18.17
C GLY A 262 -6.12 -14.58 -19.28
N ILE A 263 -6.61 -14.59 -20.51
CA ILE A 263 -5.83 -14.29 -21.72
C ILE A 263 -6.50 -13.15 -22.47
N MET A 264 -5.74 -12.10 -22.75
CA MET A 264 -6.17 -11.01 -23.60
C MET A 264 -6.02 -11.41 -25.07
N GLU A 265 -7.09 -11.93 -25.68
CA GLU A 265 -7.07 -12.41 -27.07
C GLU A 265 -6.68 -11.27 -28.03
N LYS A 266 -7.18 -10.07 -27.75
CA LYS A 266 -6.84 -8.78 -28.39
C LYS A 266 -7.48 -7.66 -27.56
N ASP A 267 -7.07 -6.41 -27.79
CA ASP A 267 -7.76 -5.22 -27.24
C ASP A 267 -9.29 -5.36 -27.31
N TYR A 268 -9.95 -5.02 -26.20
CA TYR A 268 -11.39 -5.13 -25.97
C TYR A 268 -11.98 -6.55 -25.89
N ARG A 269 -11.16 -7.61 -25.86
CA ARG A 269 -11.65 -8.99 -25.81
C ARG A 269 -10.73 -9.92 -25.02
N ILE A 270 -11.28 -10.49 -23.95
CA ILE A 270 -10.60 -11.43 -23.06
C ILE A 270 -11.21 -12.82 -23.12
N ASN A 271 -10.40 -13.82 -22.75
CA ASN A 271 -10.83 -15.17 -22.49
C ASN A 271 -10.56 -15.54 -21.04
N PHE A 272 -11.62 -15.89 -20.32
CA PHE A 272 -11.55 -16.49 -18.99
C PHE A 272 -12.72 -17.46 -18.84
N LEU A 273 -12.60 -18.47 -17.98
CA LEU A 273 -13.61 -19.52 -17.84
C LEU A 273 -13.94 -20.26 -19.16
N GLY A 274 -12.99 -20.28 -20.11
CA GLY A 274 -13.21 -20.87 -21.44
C GLY A 274 -14.18 -20.09 -22.33
N MET A 275 -14.53 -18.86 -21.97
CA MET A 275 -15.43 -17.99 -22.74
C MET A 275 -14.73 -16.69 -23.14
N SER A 276 -14.92 -16.29 -24.41
CA SER A 276 -14.51 -14.96 -24.87
C SER A 276 -15.57 -13.92 -24.49
N VAL A 277 -15.17 -12.88 -23.77
CA VAL A 277 -16.04 -11.78 -23.30
C VAL A 277 -15.45 -10.45 -23.76
N GLU A 278 -16.32 -9.47 -24.04
CA GLU A 278 -15.91 -8.09 -24.35
C GLU A 278 -15.51 -7.34 -23.08
N CYS A 279 -14.49 -6.50 -23.17
CA CYS A 279 -14.04 -5.59 -22.11
C CYS A 279 -13.76 -4.20 -22.68
N VAL A 280 -13.45 -3.22 -21.82
CA VAL A 280 -13.17 -1.82 -22.23
C VAL A 280 -11.68 -1.48 -22.29
N ASP A 281 -10.81 -2.38 -21.82
CA ASP A 281 -9.37 -2.18 -21.71
C ASP A 281 -8.60 -2.42 -23.03
N LYS A 282 -7.46 -1.73 -23.17
CA LYS A 282 -6.60 -1.71 -24.35
C LYS A 282 -5.12 -1.55 -24.00
N GLY A 283 -4.23 -1.79 -24.96
CA GLY A 283 -2.78 -1.64 -24.78
C GLY A 283 -2.09 -2.93 -24.37
N PHE A 284 -2.68 -4.06 -24.74
CA PHE A 284 -2.15 -5.39 -24.48
C PHE A 284 -1.77 -6.08 -25.79
N ASP A 285 -0.76 -6.93 -25.71
CA ASP A 285 -0.35 -7.77 -26.83
C ASP A 285 -1.37 -8.87 -27.08
N LYS A 286 -1.37 -9.37 -28.32
CA LYS A 286 -2.27 -10.45 -28.71
C LYS A 286 -1.91 -11.73 -27.94
N ASN A 287 -2.90 -12.31 -27.27
CA ASN A 287 -2.76 -13.49 -26.40
C ASN A 287 -1.85 -13.25 -25.18
N GLU A 288 -1.76 -12.01 -24.70
CA GLU A 288 -1.03 -11.69 -23.46
C GLU A 288 -1.73 -12.33 -22.25
N GLN A 289 -0.95 -12.93 -21.33
CA GLN A 289 -1.48 -13.41 -20.06
C GLN A 289 -1.74 -12.22 -19.12
N VAL A 290 -2.93 -12.18 -18.53
CA VAL A 290 -3.38 -11.04 -17.73
C VAL A 290 -4.06 -11.50 -16.45
N ASP A 291 -4.10 -10.62 -15.46
CA ASP A 291 -4.97 -10.77 -14.29
C ASP A 291 -6.25 -9.94 -14.54
N ILE A 292 -7.41 -10.52 -14.26
CA ILE A 292 -8.72 -9.89 -14.40
C ILE A 292 -9.27 -9.61 -13.01
N VAL A 293 -9.76 -8.40 -12.79
CA VAL A 293 -10.39 -7.97 -11.53
C VAL A 293 -11.85 -7.67 -11.79
N ILE A 294 -12.72 -8.26 -10.97
CA ILE A 294 -14.15 -7.99 -10.96
C ILE A 294 -14.60 -7.78 -9.52
N ARG A 295 -15.19 -6.61 -9.23
CA ARG A 295 -15.71 -6.30 -7.91
C ARG A 295 -16.96 -7.13 -7.60
N PRO A 296 -17.10 -7.72 -6.40
CA PRO A 296 -18.26 -8.53 -6.04
C PRO A 296 -19.62 -7.86 -6.28
N GLU A 297 -19.71 -6.55 -6.06
CA GLU A 297 -20.92 -5.75 -6.26
C GLU A 297 -21.29 -5.51 -7.74
N ASP A 298 -20.33 -5.66 -8.64
CA ASP A 298 -20.54 -5.48 -10.08
C ASP A 298 -21.08 -6.75 -10.76
N ILE A 299 -21.00 -7.89 -10.06
CA ILE A 299 -21.52 -9.16 -10.54
C ILE A 299 -23.03 -9.23 -10.30
N LYS A 300 -23.81 -9.23 -11.39
CA LYS A 300 -25.27 -9.39 -11.30
C LYS A 300 -25.62 -10.87 -11.25
N ILE A 301 -26.29 -11.29 -10.18
CA ILE A 301 -26.78 -12.66 -10.00
C ILE A 301 -28.28 -12.78 -10.34
N TYR A 302 -28.62 -13.83 -11.08
CA TYR A 302 -29.99 -14.15 -11.49
C TYR A 302 -30.32 -15.63 -11.22
N PRO A 303 -31.60 -15.99 -10.97
CA PRO A 303 -32.01 -17.39 -10.98
C PRO A 303 -31.74 -18.02 -12.35
N ALA A 304 -31.27 -19.27 -12.38
CA ALA A 304 -30.95 -19.98 -13.63
C ALA A 304 -32.12 -19.99 -14.63
N ALA A 305 -33.36 -20.10 -14.13
CA ALA A 305 -34.58 -20.12 -14.94
C ALA A 305 -34.81 -18.84 -15.77
N THR A 306 -34.15 -17.73 -15.45
CA THR A 306 -34.31 -16.47 -16.20
C THR A 306 -33.59 -16.45 -17.54
N GLY A 307 -32.60 -17.34 -17.74
CA GLY A 307 -31.73 -17.34 -18.92
C GLY A 307 -30.82 -16.10 -19.06
N LYS A 308 -30.83 -15.18 -18.08
CA LYS A 308 -29.98 -13.99 -18.06
C LYS A 308 -28.64 -14.30 -17.41
N GLY A 309 -27.54 -13.76 -17.95
CA GLY A 309 -26.18 -14.02 -17.48
C GLY A 309 -25.40 -14.98 -18.38
N GLN A 310 -24.07 -14.79 -18.40
CA GLN A 310 -23.14 -15.54 -19.24
C GLN A 310 -22.65 -16.82 -18.55
N PHE A 311 -22.45 -16.78 -17.23
CA PHE A 311 -21.83 -17.87 -16.47
C PHE A 311 -22.88 -18.61 -15.66
N GLU A 312 -22.94 -19.93 -15.81
CA GLU A 312 -23.76 -20.80 -14.97
C GLU A 312 -22.99 -21.18 -13.71
N GLY A 313 -23.68 -21.20 -12.56
CA GLY A 313 -23.06 -21.58 -11.31
C GLY A 313 -24.06 -22.01 -10.24
N GLU A 314 -23.53 -22.43 -9.10
CA GLU A 314 -24.29 -22.86 -7.93
C GLU A 314 -23.83 -22.07 -6.70
N VAL A 315 -24.77 -21.59 -5.91
CA VAL A 315 -24.46 -20.88 -4.66
C VAL A 315 -23.91 -21.88 -3.64
N VAL A 316 -22.71 -21.63 -3.11
CA VAL A 316 -22.07 -22.47 -2.07
C VAL A 316 -22.30 -21.93 -0.67
N GLY A 317 -22.40 -20.61 -0.53
CA GLY A 317 -22.58 -19.92 0.74
C GLY A 317 -23.31 -18.61 0.57
N SER A 318 -24.00 -18.17 1.63
CA SER A 318 -24.69 -16.87 1.67
C SER A 318 -24.63 -16.31 3.08
N VAL A 319 -24.14 -15.08 3.23
CA VAL A 319 -23.96 -14.40 4.51
C VAL A 319 -24.55 -13.00 4.42
N PHE A 320 -25.41 -12.65 5.38
CA PHE A 320 -25.96 -11.30 5.48
C PHE A 320 -24.96 -10.34 6.15
N LYS A 321 -24.47 -9.34 5.41
CA LYS A 321 -23.52 -8.31 5.88
C LYS A 321 -24.20 -7.02 6.36
N GLY A 322 -25.53 -7.04 6.54
CA GLY A 322 -26.31 -5.93 7.13
C GLY A 322 -27.10 -5.10 6.11
N THR A 323 -26.48 -4.69 5.00
CA THR A 323 -27.16 -3.97 3.90
C THR A 323 -27.27 -4.79 2.61
N TYR A 324 -26.46 -5.85 2.48
CA TYR A 324 -26.43 -6.77 1.35
C TYR A 324 -26.10 -8.19 1.84
N TYR A 325 -26.23 -9.14 0.93
CA TYR A 325 -25.78 -10.52 1.07
C TYR A 325 -24.51 -10.70 0.26
N GLU A 326 -23.52 -11.31 0.89
CA GLU A 326 -22.31 -11.81 0.25
C GLU A 326 -22.48 -13.29 0.01
N MET A 327 -22.29 -13.72 -1.22
CA MET A 327 -22.56 -15.09 -1.65
C MET A 327 -21.35 -15.64 -2.40
N GLY A 328 -20.90 -16.83 -2.01
CA GLY A 328 -19.98 -17.63 -2.81
C GLY A 328 -20.76 -18.35 -3.90
N VAL A 329 -20.33 -18.25 -5.15
CA VAL A 329 -20.94 -18.92 -6.31
C VAL A 329 -19.88 -19.69 -7.07
N MET A 330 -20.02 -21.02 -7.11
CA MET A 330 -19.15 -21.88 -7.89
C MET A 330 -19.61 -21.88 -9.36
N ALA A 331 -18.79 -21.34 -10.26
CA ALA A 331 -19.03 -21.30 -11.70
C ALA A 331 -17.88 -21.99 -12.44
N GLY A 332 -18.12 -23.20 -12.94
CA GLY A 332 -17.04 -24.07 -13.44
C GLY A 332 -16.13 -24.51 -12.29
N ASN A 333 -14.84 -24.19 -12.40
CA ASN A 333 -13.83 -24.47 -11.36
C ASN A 333 -13.51 -23.24 -10.49
N TYR A 334 -14.29 -22.18 -10.60
CA TYR A 334 -14.01 -20.89 -9.96
C TYR A 334 -15.05 -20.57 -8.91
N GLU A 335 -14.59 -20.13 -7.75
CA GLU A 335 -15.45 -19.54 -6.73
C GLU A 335 -15.50 -18.03 -6.88
N PHE A 336 -16.70 -17.49 -7.11
CA PHE A 336 -16.95 -16.06 -7.17
C PHE A 336 -17.58 -15.57 -5.88
N THR A 337 -17.04 -14.50 -5.31
CA THR A 337 -17.71 -13.69 -4.31
C THR A 337 -18.63 -12.69 -5.01
N VAL A 338 -19.91 -12.72 -4.68
CA VAL A 338 -20.96 -11.87 -5.28
C VAL A 338 -21.71 -11.13 -4.19
N GLN A 339 -21.87 -9.82 -4.34
CA GLN A 339 -22.63 -8.98 -3.41
C GLN A 339 -23.96 -8.53 -4.02
N SER A 340 -25.07 -8.78 -3.32
CA SER A 340 -26.41 -8.43 -3.80
C SER A 340 -27.38 -8.14 -2.66
N THR A 341 -28.34 -7.23 -2.88
CA THR A 341 -29.43 -6.97 -1.93
C THR A 341 -30.48 -8.09 -1.88
N LYS A 342 -30.46 -8.99 -2.86
CA LYS A 342 -31.29 -10.19 -2.92
C LYS A 342 -30.47 -11.40 -2.52
N GLU A 343 -31.03 -12.18 -1.60
CA GLU A 343 -30.48 -13.45 -1.14
C GLU A 343 -30.76 -14.57 -2.14
N PHE A 344 -29.75 -15.41 -2.35
CA PHE A 344 -29.86 -16.73 -2.94
C PHE A 344 -29.31 -17.74 -1.93
N LEU A 345 -29.96 -18.89 -1.82
CA LEU A 345 -29.62 -19.89 -0.82
C LEU A 345 -28.59 -20.88 -1.36
N PRO A 346 -27.73 -21.46 -0.52
CA PRO A 346 -26.83 -22.54 -0.90
C PRO A 346 -27.57 -23.68 -1.62
N GLY A 347 -26.95 -24.23 -2.67
CA GLY A 347 -27.51 -25.24 -3.55
C GLY A 347 -28.42 -24.71 -4.67
N GLN A 348 -28.66 -23.40 -4.75
CA GLN A 348 -29.44 -22.81 -5.84
C GLN A 348 -28.61 -22.64 -7.11
N ALA A 349 -29.15 -23.11 -8.23
CA ALA A 349 -28.61 -22.84 -9.55
C ALA A 349 -28.89 -21.38 -9.96
N VAL A 350 -27.82 -20.67 -10.31
CA VAL A 350 -27.83 -19.24 -10.64
C VAL A 350 -27.06 -18.99 -11.94
N ARG A 351 -27.23 -17.77 -12.46
CA ARG A 351 -26.42 -17.25 -13.56
C ARG A 351 -25.84 -15.90 -13.19
N LEU A 352 -24.56 -15.71 -13.51
CA LEU A 352 -23.82 -14.46 -13.29
C LEU A 352 -23.74 -13.68 -14.60
N LYS A 353 -23.98 -12.37 -14.52
CA LYS A 353 -23.76 -11.43 -15.60
C LYS A 353 -22.73 -10.40 -15.17
N ILE A 354 -21.69 -10.26 -15.98
CA ILE A 354 -20.67 -9.22 -15.82
C ILE A 354 -20.76 -8.32 -17.05
N GLU A 355 -20.87 -7.01 -16.82
CA GLU A 355 -20.87 -6.03 -17.91
C GLU A 355 -19.41 -5.74 -18.34
N PRO A 356 -19.14 -5.44 -19.63
CA PRO A 356 -17.78 -5.21 -20.13
C PRO A 356 -16.99 -4.11 -19.41
N ASP A 357 -17.67 -3.11 -18.86
CA ASP A 357 -17.08 -1.98 -18.14
C ASP A 357 -16.74 -2.29 -16.68
N SER A 358 -17.25 -3.39 -16.13
CA SER A 358 -16.94 -3.91 -14.80
C SER A 358 -15.77 -4.90 -14.78
N ILE A 359 -15.17 -5.15 -15.94
CA ILE A 359 -14.02 -6.03 -16.11
C ILE A 359 -12.78 -5.15 -16.23
N HIS A 360 -11.89 -5.22 -15.24
CA HIS A 360 -10.63 -4.50 -15.26
C HIS A 360 -9.47 -5.47 -15.50
N ILE A 361 -8.64 -5.13 -16.49
CA ILE A 361 -7.50 -5.97 -16.89
C ILE A 361 -6.19 -5.35 -16.40
N MET A 362 -5.37 -6.19 -15.76
CA MET A 362 -4.05 -5.82 -15.29
C MET A 362 -3.00 -6.70 -15.97
N LYS A 363 -1.84 -6.10 -16.26
CA LYS A 363 -0.66 -6.85 -16.64
C LYS A 363 -0.21 -7.71 -15.46
N LYS A 364 0.17 -8.96 -15.73
CA LYS A 364 0.84 -9.78 -14.71
C LYS A 364 2.19 -9.16 -14.40
N LEU A 365 2.44 -8.81 -13.14
CA LEU A 365 3.74 -8.29 -12.72
C LEU A 365 4.85 -9.30 -12.93
N ARG A 366 4.54 -10.59 -12.71
CA ARG A 366 5.45 -11.71 -12.90
C ARG A 366 4.66 -12.90 -13.45
N THR A 367 5.32 -13.65 -14.34
CA THR A 367 4.80 -14.91 -14.91
C THR A 367 5.74 -16.08 -14.65
N ILE A 368 6.93 -15.82 -14.11
CA ILE A 368 7.99 -16.78 -13.82
C ILE A 368 8.88 -16.22 -12.71
N ASN A 369 9.48 -17.09 -11.89
CA ASN A 369 10.53 -16.66 -10.96
C ASN A 369 11.83 -16.46 -11.73
N LYS A 370 12.56 -15.39 -11.43
CA LYS A 370 13.85 -15.08 -12.04
C LYS A 370 14.87 -14.82 -10.94
N PHE A 371 15.98 -15.56 -10.95
CA PHE A 371 17.09 -15.42 -10.01
C PHE A 371 18.42 -15.26 -10.74
N GLU A 372 19.42 -14.70 -10.07
CA GLU A 372 20.81 -14.85 -10.49
C GLU A 372 21.36 -16.18 -9.96
N GLY A 373 22.10 -16.90 -10.78
CA GLY A 373 22.75 -18.15 -10.41
C GLY A 373 24.13 -18.31 -11.03
N GLU A 374 24.84 -19.36 -10.60
CA GLU A 374 26.17 -19.72 -11.09
C GLU A 374 26.21 -21.20 -11.48
N ILE A 375 26.87 -21.53 -12.59
CA ILE A 375 27.06 -22.91 -13.02
C ILE A 375 28.15 -23.59 -12.19
N THR A 376 27.78 -24.57 -11.36
CA THR A 376 28.71 -25.28 -10.44
C THR A 376 29.22 -26.61 -11.02
N GLY A 377 28.45 -27.23 -11.91
CA GLY A 377 28.73 -28.54 -12.51
C GLY A 377 28.29 -28.65 -13.97
N GLU A 378 28.45 -29.83 -14.57
CA GLU A 378 28.08 -30.10 -15.97
C GLU A 378 26.57 -29.98 -16.21
N ASP A 379 25.76 -30.41 -15.23
CA ASP A 379 24.29 -30.32 -15.25
C ASP A 379 23.77 -29.73 -13.93
N THR A 380 24.47 -28.76 -13.36
CA THR A 380 24.14 -28.20 -12.04
C THR A 380 24.28 -26.70 -12.04
N VAL A 381 23.25 -26.03 -11.52
CA VAL A 381 23.19 -24.59 -11.32
C VAL A 381 22.93 -24.30 -9.86
N TRP A 382 23.65 -23.32 -9.32
CA TRP A 382 23.51 -22.85 -7.95
C TRP A 382 22.74 -21.54 -7.93
N PHE A 383 21.68 -21.47 -7.13
CA PHE A 383 20.92 -20.25 -6.84
C PHE A 383 20.20 -20.41 -5.49
N CYS A 384 19.88 -19.29 -4.82
CA CYS A 384 19.25 -19.29 -3.48
C CYS A 384 19.95 -20.23 -2.48
N GLU A 385 21.30 -20.21 -2.45
CA GLU A 385 22.15 -21.05 -1.59
C GLU A 385 22.04 -22.58 -1.77
N ALA A 386 21.38 -23.04 -2.83
CA ALA A 386 21.24 -24.46 -3.13
C ALA A 386 21.68 -24.83 -4.55
N ASP A 387 22.19 -26.05 -4.72
CA ASP A 387 22.52 -26.64 -6.02
C ASP A 387 21.32 -27.43 -6.56
N PHE A 388 20.93 -27.11 -7.79
CA PHE A 388 19.84 -27.79 -8.49
C PHE A 388 20.37 -28.49 -9.74
N ALA A 389 19.93 -29.73 -9.95
CA ALA A 389 20.16 -30.41 -11.21
C ALA A 389 19.44 -29.64 -12.33
N CYS A 390 20.15 -29.30 -13.41
CA CYS A 390 19.57 -28.60 -14.54
C CYS A 390 20.27 -29.06 -15.82
N PRO A 391 19.64 -29.92 -16.64
CA PRO A 391 20.24 -30.41 -17.88
C PRO A 391 20.61 -29.31 -18.89
N SER A 392 19.98 -28.14 -18.77
CA SER A 392 20.31 -26.99 -19.63
C SER A 392 21.63 -26.30 -19.26
N ALA A 393 22.19 -26.59 -18.07
CA ALA A 393 23.47 -26.06 -17.60
C ALA A 393 24.66 -26.52 -18.46
N SER A 394 24.57 -27.69 -19.11
CA SER A 394 25.59 -28.23 -20.02
C SER A 394 25.96 -27.31 -21.21
N ARG A 395 25.13 -26.29 -21.48
CA ARG A 395 25.36 -25.30 -22.54
C ARG A 395 26.25 -24.12 -22.10
N PHE A 396 26.62 -24.06 -20.83
CA PHE A 396 27.33 -22.96 -20.20
C PHE A 396 28.68 -23.41 -19.65
N GLU A 397 29.58 -22.47 -19.44
CA GLU A 397 30.89 -22.73 -18.85
C GLU A 397 30.79 -22.79 -17.31
N LYS A 398 31.66 -23.58 -16.69
CA LYS A 398 31.72 -23.65 -15.22
C LYS A 398 32.11 -22.28 -14.63
N LYS A 399 31.40 -21.85 -13.60
CA LYS A 399 31.44 -20.51 -12.97
C LYS A 399 30.87 -19.38 -13.83
N GLU A 400 30.20 -19.69 -14.94
CA GLU A 400 29.44 -18.68 -15.69
C GLU A 400 28.23 -18.25 -14.86
N LYS A 401 28.00 -16.93 -14.78
CA LYS A 401 26.79 -16.38 -14.18
C LYS A 401 25.64 -16.45 -15.16
N VAL A 402 24.49 -16.92 -14.70
CA VAL A 402 23.30 -17.16 -15.52
C VAL A 402 22.06 -16.60 -14.85
N ALA A 403 21.07 -16.20 -15.66
CA ALA A 403 19.72 -15.94 -15.18
C ALA A 403 18.97 -17.27 -15.12
N VAL A 404 18.47 -17.61 -13.93
CA VAL A 404 17.71 -18.83 -13.65
C VAL A 404 16.22 -18.51 -13.67
N PHE A 405 15.46 -19.26 -14.44
CA PHE A 405 14.01 -19.09 -14.57
C PHE A 405 13.27 -20.34 -14.11
N VAL A 406 12.39 -20.18 -13.12
CA VAL A 406 11.61 -21.27 -12.51
C VAL A 406 10.11 -20.96 -12.65
N PRO A 407 9.36 -21.71 -13.47
CA PRO A 407 7.91 -21.56 -13.58
C PRO A 407 7.19 -21.71 -12.24
N PHE A 408 6.09 -20.98 -12.00
CA PHE A 408 5.36 -21.04 -10.72
C PHE A 408 4.76 -22.43 -10.43
N ASP A 409 4.44 -23.20 -11.47
CA ASP A 409 3.95 -24.59 -11.40
C ASP A 409 5.07 -25.64 -11.31
N ALA A 410 6.33 -25.19 -11.25
CA ALA A 410 7.49 -26.03 -10.97
C ALA A 410 7.87 -26.02 -9.48
N VAL A 411 7.10 -25.31 -8.66
CA VAL A 411 7.40 -25.06 -7.26
C VAL A 411 6.34 -25.72 -6.40
N GLU A 412 6.76 -26.38 -5.32
CA GLU A 412 5.89 -26.99 -4.32
C GLU A 412 6.31 -26.51 -2.93
N LEU A 413 5.34 -26.15 -2.10
CA LEU A 413 5.57 -25.79 -0.70
C LEU A 413 5.35 -26.98 0.21
N THR A 414 6.16 -27.11 1.26
CA THR A 414 6.06 -28.15 2.27
C THR A 414 5.94 -27.56 3.66
N ASP A 415 5.10 -28.18 4.51
CA ASP A 415 4.90 -27.77 5.91
C ASP A 415 6.19 -27.90 6.74
N ASP A 416 7.01 -28.91 6.47
CA ASP A 416 8.31 -29.08 7.09
C ASP A 416 9.39 -28.47 6.17
N GLU A 417 10.13 -27.51 6.71
CA GLU A 417 11.26 -26.86 6.02
C GLU A 417 12.31 -27.88 5.57
N SER A 418 12.53 -28.94 6.37
CA SER A 418 13.55 -29.96 6.07
C SER A 418 13.20 -30.84 4.88
N ASP A 419 11.93 -30.85 4.46
CA ASP A 419 11.52 -31.52 3.23
C ASP A 419 11.84 -30.67 2.00
N GLY A 420 11.97 -29.35 2.16
CA GLY A 420 12.34 -28.40 1.11
C GLY A 420 13.85 -28.33 0.83
N THR A 421 14.22 -27.70 -0.28
CA THR A 421 15.61 -27.37 -0.59
C THR A 421 15.97 -25.95 -0.14
N ILE A 422 14.97 -25.05 -0.09
CA ILE A 422 15.10 -23.66 0.37
C ILE A 422 14.07 -23.44 1.48
N GLY A 423 14.46 -22.76 2.56
CA GLY A 423 13.57 -22.33 3.63
C GLY A 423 13.06 -20.90 3.42
N GLY A 424 11.83 -20.62 3.86
CA GLY A 424 11.27 -19.28 3.79
C GLY A 424 9.97 -19.13 4.60
N ASN A 425 9.45 -17.91 4.64
CA ASN A 425 8.18 -17.61 5.27
C ASN A 425 7.18 -17.11 4.24
N VAL A 426 5.93 -17.57 4.34
CA VAL A 426 4.84 -17.08 3.50
C VAL A 426 4.62 -15.59 3.79
N ALA A 427 4.86 -14.76 2.79
CA ALA A 427 4.75 -13.31 2.88
C ALA A 427 3.37 -12.82 2.40
N GLN A 428 2.84 -13.44 1.34
CA GLN A 428 1.56 -13.10 0.76
C GLN A 428 0.89 -14.33 0.15
N THR A 429 -0.44 -14.41 0.26
CA THR A 429 -1.27 -15.39 -0.43
C THR A 429 -2.35 -14.64 -1.21
N LEU A 430 -2.51 -14.95 -2.50
CA LEU A 430 -3.50 -14.34 -3.37
C LEU A 430 -4.31 -15.41 -4.09
N TYR A 431 -5.63 -15.44 -3.88
CA TYR A 431 -6.50 -16.37 -4.62
C TYR A 431 -6.76 -15.86 -6.04
N LYS A 432 -6.39 -16.67 -7.04
CA LYS A 432 -6.61 -16.41 -8.47
C LYS A 432 -7.75 -17.25 -9.06
N GLY A 433 -8.77 -17.50 -8.24
CA GLY A 433 -10.02 -18.13 -8.64
C GLY A 433 -9.99 -19.65 -8.80
N THR A 434 -8.85 -20.25 -9.18
CA THR A 434 -8.67 -21.72 -9.24
C THR A 434 -7.49 -22.22 -8.42
N TYR A 435 -6.61 -21.32 -8.01
CA TYR A 435 -5.36 -21.61 -7.31
C TYR A 435 -4.97 -20.37 -6.50
N TYR A 436 -4.10 -20.54 -5.52
CA TYR A 436 -3.43 -19.49 -4.78
C TYR A 436 -2.07 -19.21 -5.41
N GLN A 437 -1.78 -17.94 -5.67
CA GLN A 437 -0.43 -17.47 -5.90
C GLN A 437 0.15 -17.05 -4.56
N VAL A 438 1.14 -17.80 -4.08
CA VAL A 438 1.80 -17.57 -2.80
C VAL A 438 3.18 -16.98 -3.06
N GLN A 439 3.51 -15.91 -2.35
CA GLN A 439 4.85 -15.33 -2.27
C GLN A 439 5.50 -15.80 -0.97
N VAL A 440 6.70 -16.37 -1.07
CA VAL A 440 7.52 -16.82 0.05
C VAL A 440 8.78 -15.97 0.06
N TYR A 441 9.04 -15.32 1.19
CA TYR A 441 10.29 -14.62 1.44
C TYR A 441 11.30 -15.63 2.00
N THR A 442 12.34 -15.93 1.22
CA THR A 442 13.34 -16.93 1.58
C THR A 442 14.31 -16.40 2.63
N ASP A 443 15.03 -17.30 3.30
CA ASP A 443 16.10 -16.91 4.22
C ASP A 443 17.29 -16.22 3.54
N THR A 444 17.34 -16.31 2.21
CA THR A 444 18.35 -15.70 1.35
C THR A 444 17.95 -14.32 0.86
N ASP A 445 16.90 -13.72 1.46
CA ASP A 445 16.34 -12.41 1.10
C ASP A 445 15.82 -12.33 -0.35
N GLU A 446 15.32 -13.44 -0.89
CA GLU A 446 14.74 -13.52 -2.24
C GLU A 446 13.23 -13.78 -2.19
N ASP A 447 12.50 -13.23 -3.16
CA ASP A 447 11.07 -13.49 -3.32
C ASP A 447 10.81 -14.69 -4.24
N PHE A 448 10.18 -15.72 -3.70
CA PHE A 448 9.79 -16.92 -4.44
C PHE A 448 8.27 -16.97 -4.63
N TYR A 449 7.79 -17.21 -5.86
CA TYR A 449 6.37 -17.30 -6.17
C TYR A 449 5.97 -18.71 -6.60
N VAL A 450 4.83 -19.17 -6.13
CA VAL A 450 4.29 -20.50 -6.42
C VAL A 450 2.79 -20.42 -6.67
N ASP A 451 2.32 -21.17 -7.67
CA ASP A 451 0.90 -21.34 -7.94
C ASP A 451 0.49 -22.72 -7.38
N THR A 452 -0.33 -22.74 -6.31
CA THR A 452 -0.74 -23.97 -5.60
C THR A 452 -2.27 -24.03 -5.39
N ALA A 453 -2.82 -25.23 -5.22
CA ALA A 453 -4.23 -25.39 -4.84
C ALA A 453 -4.46 -25.23 -3.33
N ASP A 454 -3.40 -25.34 -2.53
CA ASP A 454 -3.46 -25.30 -1.08
C ASP A 454 -3.46 -23.87 -0.55
N GLU A 455 -4.20 -23.65 0.53
CA GLU A 455 -4.25 -22.37 1.24
C GLU A 455 -3.12 -22.33 2.28
N TRP A 456 -2.38 -21.21 2.30
CA TRP A 456 -1.25 -20.98 3.20
C TRP A 456 -1.45 -19.69 3.96
N ASP A 457 -1.17 -19.71 5.27
CA ASP A 457 -1.32 -18.54 6.13
C ASP A 457 -0.06 -17.66 6.08
N ILE A 458 -0.27 -16.34 6.14
CA ILE A 458 0.84 -15.38 6.20
C ILE A 458 1.63 -15.59 7.48
N GLY A 459 2.94 -15.75 7.33
CA GLY A 459 3.89 -16.01 8.41
C GLY A 459 4.21 -17.49 8.63
N ASP A 460 3.57 -18.40 7.87
CA ASP A 460 3.91 -19.82 7.92
C ASP A 460 5.35 -20.06 7.45
N ARG A 461 6.07 -20.90 8.19
CA ARG A 461 7.42 -21.36 7.85
C ARG A 461 7.29 -22.56 6.92
N VAL A 462 7.86 -22.47 5.72
CA VAL A 462 7.70 -23.48 4.67
C VAL A 462 9.03 -23.89 4.07
N GLY A 463 9.10 -25.13 3.59
CA GLY A 463 10.12 -25.59 2.68
C GLY A 463 9.69 -25.41 1.22
N ILE A 464 10.62 -25.03 0.35
CA ILE A 464 10.39 -24.86 -1.09
C ILE A 464 11.09 -26.00 -1.82
N LYS A 465 10.34 -26.79 -2.59
CA LYS A 465 10.85 -27.76 -3.56
C LYS A 465 10.71 -27.21 -4.97
N VAL A 466 11.74 -27.42 -5.77
CA VAL A 466 11.76 -27.01 -7.18
C VAL A 466 11.92 -28.24 -8.06
N ASP A 467 11.04 -28.39 -9.04
CA ASP A 467 11.21 -29.36 -10.13
C ASP A 467 12.35 -28.90 -11.05
N ALA A 468 13.53 -29.43 -10.76
CA ALA A 468 14.76 -29.32 -11.52
C ALA A 468 14.57 -29.46 -13.05
N GLY A 469 13.63 -30.30 -13.51
CA GLY A 469 13.39 -30.55 -14.92
C GLY A 469 12.75 -29.39 -15.67
N LYS A 470 12.11 -28.46 -14.96
CA LYS A 470 11.43 -27.28 -15.53
C LYS A 470 12.27 -25.99 -15.44
N ILE A 471 13.45 -26.06 -14.84
CA ILE A 471 14.37 -24.91 -14.73
C ILE A 471 14.93 -24.58 -16.13
N THR A 472 14.91 -23.30 -16.48
CA THR A 472 15.51 -22.79 -17.72
C THR A 472 16.55 -21.72 -17.40
N LEU A 473 17.58 -21.64 -18.25
CA LEU A 473 18.73 -20.76 -18.04
C LEU A 473 18.95 -19.85 -19.25
N GLU A 474 19.30 -18.59 -18.99
CA GLU A 474 19.77 -17.66 -20.01
C GLU A 474 21.10 -17.02 -19.59
N ARG A 475 21.91 -16.59 -20.56
CA ARG A 475 23.12 -15.81 -20.27
C ARG A 475 22.71 -14.44 -19.78
N ILE A 476 23.36 -13.97 -18.72
CA ILE A 476 23.26 -12.56 -18.32
C ILE A 476 24.08 -11.78 -19.35
N GLU A 477 23.41 -11.01 -20.21
CA GLU A 477 24.12 -10.00 -20.99
C GLU A 477 24.67 -8.97 -20.01
N GLU A 478 26.00 -8.85 -19.90
CA GLU A 478 26.60 -7.68 -19.26
C GLU A 478 26.14 -6.47 -20.08
N ASP A 479 25.15 -5.74 -19.58
CA ASP A 479 24.84 -4.40 -20.06
C ASP A 479 26.16 -3.62 -20.01
N GLY A 480 26.71 -3.37 -21.19
CA GLY A 480 27.95 -2.64 -21.34
C GLY A 480 27.83 -1.29 -20.64
N ASP A 481 28.82 -1.00 -19.81
CA ASP A 481 29.14 0.34 -19.33
C ASP A 481 28.83 1.38 -20.41
N GLU A 482 28.05 2.39 -19.99
CA GLU A 482 28.02 3.75 -20.52
C GLU A 482 28.60 3.95 -21.93
N LYS A 483 27.72 3.99 -22.93
CA LYS A 483 27.89 4.98 -24.00
C LYS A 483 27.06 6.21 -23.67
N ALA A 484 27.69 7.10 -22.93
CA ALA A 484 27.42 8.53 -23.03
C ALA A 484 27.77 9.00 -24.46
N GLU A 485 26.77 9.43 -25.22
CA GLU A 485 26.79 10.20 -26.48
C GLU A 485 25.31 10.26 -26.94
N GLU A 486 24.55 11.35 -27.01
CA GLU A 486 24.71 12.82 -26.96
C GLU A 486 23.43 13.43 -26.34
#